data_AF-A0A3M4PZ02-F1
#
_entry.id   AF-A0A3M4PZ02-F1
#
_cell.length_a   1.000
_cell.length_b   1.000
_cell.length_c   1.000
_cell.angle_alpha   90.00
_cell.angle_beta   90.00
_cell.angle_gamma   90.00
#
_symmetry.space_group_name_H-M   'P 1'
#
loop_
_entity.id
_entity.type
_entity.pdbx_description
1 polymer ?
#
loop_
_entity_poly.entity_id
_entity_poly.type
_entity_poly.pdbx_seq_one_letter_code
_entity_poly.pdbx_strand_id
1 'polypeptide(L)'
;MLRQARRGIVMSTNPKKAPAQESLEMSEAEDAQKAVSPTVAVTDIAEYRPHEEQIVRLETTYAKLVVDCSTSEGLANAKEVRVDIRDVRYALANTTKTALVPYQQKVKEAQARVNEVKEFGEALKARVLVLEEPIDEAIKAEEKRVADAKAERERIERERVEGIQTKVTHFRNVVPAYAARTATDIAPMLERVKASVILFDEYGEFEAEATIARDNAIEQLETLHKAALEREVAAQKLLDQQKELDDLRAKQKIADDEAQRLREERAEEDRLRLKKQQDELDQQRRDMEAQQRQQREQQEEQQRQQRERDAQYQRDQEELARLRAQAAAPAPVIATAPASIEAKAEVAPVNSQATSAEQDDLTTTAPAVEDIVEVVALGFDVDLETARAWLRAIRF
;
A
#
# COMPACT_ATOMS: atom_id res chain seq x y z
N MET A 1 2.22 0.27 -19.08
CA MET A 1 2.86 0.78 -20.32
C MET A 1 3.03 2.29 -20.21
N LEU A 2 4.15 2.77 -19.67
CA LEU A 2 4.47 4.20 -19.54
C LEU A 2 5.91 4.42 -20.02
N ARG A 3 6.12 5.20 -21.08
CA ARG A 3 7.38 5.92 -21.32
C ARG A 3 7.07 7.31 -21.85
N GLN A 4 7.54 8.31 -21.10
CA GLN A 4 7.45 9.72 -21.46
C GLN A 4 8.42 10.00 -22.62
N ALA A 5 7.95 10.73 -23.64
CA ALA A 5 8.85 11.41 -24.57
C ALA A 5 9.30 12.73 -23.94
N ARG A 6 10.61 12.96 -23.81
CA ARG A 6 11.17 14.23 -23.29
C ARG A 6 12.24 14.80 -24.22
N ARG A 7 11.98 16.05 -24.63
CA ARG A 7 12.93 17.11 -25.03
C ARG A 7 13.70 16.92 -26.33
N GLY A 8 13.74 18.01 -27.11
CA GLY A 8 14.50 18.11 -28.36
C GLY A 8 14.13 19.35 -29.17
N ILE A 9 13.82 20.46 -28.48
CA ILE A 9 13.75 21.80 -29.05
C ILE A 9 15.07 22.09 -29.77
N VAL A 10 15.01 22.42 -31.06
CA VAL A 10 16.05 23.17 -31.76
C VAL A 10 15.37 24.36 -32.44
N MET A 11 15.59 25.55 -31.90
CA MET A 11 15.09 26.78 -32.52
C MET A 11 15.98 27.18 -33.69
N SER A 12 15.34 27.46 -34.84
CA SER A 12 16.02 28.04 -36.00
C SER A 12 16.15 29.55 -35.82
N THR A 13 17.33 30.02 -35.46
CA THR A 13 17.68 31.44 -35.44
C THR A 13 19.16 31.64 -35.76
N ASN A 14 19.49 32.10 -36.97
CA ASN A 14 19.92 33.50 -37.15
C ASN A 14 20.02 33.89 -38.64
N PRO A 15 19.45 35.02 -39.08
CA PRO A 15 19.71 35.61 -40.39
C PRO A 15 20.83 36.67 -40.31
N LYS A 16 21.77 36.67 -41.26
CA LYS A 16 22.52 37.86 -41.71
C LYS A 16 23.51 37.51 -42.83
N LYS A 17 23.17 37.89 -44.06
CA LYS A 17 24.16 38.25 -45.08
C LYS A 17 23.63 39.47 -45.83
N ALA A 18 24.11 40.64 -45.43
CA ALA A 18 23.74 41.90 -46.06
C ALA A 18 24.47 42.05 -47.41
N PRO A 19 23.82 42.64 -48.44
CA PRO A 19 24.51 43.11 -49.63
C PRO A 19 25.03 44.55 -49.41
N ALA A 20 26.27 44.81 -49.82
CA ALA A 20 26.76 46.13 -50.19
C ALA A 20 27.19 45.99 -51.66
N GLN A 21 26.55 46.66 -52.63
CA GLN A 21 26.55 48.10 -52.90
C GLN A 21 27.93 48.66 -53.26
N GLU A 22 28.22 48.68 -54.56
CA GLU A 22 28.80 49.83 -55.28
C GLU A 22 28.25 49.72 -56.72
N SER A 23 27.31 50.57 -57.18
CA SER A 23 27.54 51.92 -57.72
C SER A 23 28.56 51.86 -58.89
N LEU A 24 28.21 51.97 -60.17
CA LEU A 24 27.52 53.11 -60.79
C LEU A 24 27.00 52.78 -62.22
N GLU A 25 25.82 53.32 -62.52
CA GLU A 25 25.35 53.94 -63.77
C GLU A 25 25.55 53.31 -65.18
N MET A 26 24.38 53.14 -65.79
CA MET A 26 24.06 53.02 -67.21
C MET A 26 24.63 54.15 -68.08
N SER A 27 24.87 53.88 -69.37
CA SER A 27 24.00 54.40 -70.46
C SER A 27 24.45 53.91 -71.85
N GLU A 28 23.49 53.92 -72.78
CA GLU A 28 23.59 53.39 -74.14
C GLU A 28 24.16 54.39 -75.17
N ALA A 29 24.42 53.84 -76.37
CA ALA A 29 24.25 54.47 -77.68
C ALA A 29 25.27 55.51 -78.20
N GLU A 30 26.03 55.03 -79.20
CA GLU A 30 26.13 55.61 -80.56
C GLU A 30 26.64 57.05 -80.82
N ASP A 31 27.83 57.05 -81.44
CA ASP A 31 28.16 57.72 -82.71
C ASP A 31 28.91 59.08 -82.71
N ALA A 32 29.54 59.33 -83.86
CA ALA A 32 30.19 60.56 -84.33
C ALA A 32 31.50 60.98 -83.66
N GLN A 33 32.58 60.34 -84.14
CA GLN A 33 33.82 61.01 -84.58
C GLN A 33 34.36 62.16 -83.71
N LYS A 34 35.27 61.85 -82.80
CA LYS A 34 36.30 62.80 -82.39
C LYS A 34 37.66 62.11 -82.32
N ALA A 35 38.62 62.61 -83.10
CA ALA A 35 39.98 62.10 -83.07
C ALA A 35 40.59 62.33 -81.69
N VAL A 36 40.90 61.25 -80.98
CA VAL A 36 41.67 61.26 -79.74
C VAL A 36 42.76 60.22 -79.90
N SER A 37 43.98 60.67 -80.16
CA SER A 37 45.17 59.83 -80.01
C SER A 37 45.21 59.31 -78.58
N PRO A 38 45.24 57.99 -78.34
CA PRO A 38 45.41 57.48 -76.99
C PRO A 38 46.81 57.84 -76.52
N THR A 39 46.92 58.81 -75.60
CA THR A 39 48.16 59.05 -74.85
C THR A 39 48.37 57.87 -73.91
N VAL A 40 48.95 56.79 -74.47
CA VAL A 40 49.46 55.66 -73.68
C VAL A 40 50.56 56.24 -72.79
N ALA A 41 50.39 56.10 -71.47
CA ALA A 41 51.44 56.45 -70.54
C ALA A 41 52.66 55.58 -70.83
N VAL A 42 53.74 56.18 -71.35
CA VAL A 42 54.97 55.48 -71.71
C VAL A 42 55.54 54.87 -70.43
N THR A 43 55.41 53.57 -70.31
CA THR A 43 56.16 52.77 -69.35
C THR A 43 57.44 52.36 -70.06
N ASP A 44 58.60 52.76 -69.53
CA ASP A 44 59.91 52.50 -70.13
C ASP A 44 60.26 51.01 -70.03
N ILE A 45 59.66 50.21 -70.91
CA ILE A 45 59.90 48.78 -71.07
C ILE A 45 60.99 48.64 -72.14
N ALA A 46 62.19 48.27 -71.71
CA ALA A 46 63.40 48.33 -72.52
C ALA A 46 63.31 47.56 -73.86
N GLU A 47 62.51 46.49 -73.91
CA GLU A 47 62.23 45.69 -75.10
C GLU A 47 61.46 46.47 -76.19
N TYR A 48 60.69 47.50 -75.83
CA TYR A 48 59.88 48.30 -76.76
C TYR A 48 60.56 49.58 -77.25
N ARG A 49 61.59 50.07 -76.55
CA ARG A 49 62.31 51.31 -76.90
C ARG A 49 62.76 51.40 -78.37
N PRO A 50 63.27 50.33 -79.03
CA PRO A 50 63.62 50.39 -80.44
C PRO A 50 62.42 50.54 -81.39
N HIS A 51 61.21 50.14 -80.94
CA HIS A 51 59.97 50.32 -81.70
C HIS A 51 59.37 51.70 -81.51
N GLU A 52 59.58 52.35 -80.36
CA GLU A 52 59.16 53.74 -80.13
C GLU A 52 59.82 54.68 -81.16
N GLU A 53 61.13 54.55 -81.38
CA GLU A 53 61.86 55.28 -82.41
C GLU A 53 61.32 55.01 -83.84
N GLN A 54 60.95 53.76 -84.13
CA GLN A 54 60.35 53.38 -85.41
C GLN A 54 58.94 53.95 -85.59
N ILE A 55 58.12 53.97 -84.53
CA ILE A 55 56.79 54.58 -84.54
C ILE A 55 56.91 56.08 -84.80
N VAL A 56 57.80 56.79 -84.08
CA VAL A 56 58.04 58.23 -84.31
C VAL A 56 58.56 58.50 -85.73
N ARG A 57 59.37 57.60 -86.31
CA ARG A 57 59.75 57.66 -87.73
C ARG A 57 58.54 57.54 -88.66
N LEU A 58 57.70 56.52 -88.46
CA LEU A 58 56.48 56.30 -89.26
C LEU A 58 55.52 57.49 -89.17
N GLU A 59 55.26 57.97 -87.95
CA GLU A 59 54.43 59.15 -87.70
C GLU A 59 55.01 60.38 -88.42
N THR A 60 56.29 60.70 -88.23
CA THR A 60 56.91 61.87 -88.87
C THR A 60 56.92 61.78 -90.39
N THR A 61 57.19 60.58 -90.94
CA THR A 61 57.31 60.35 -92.39
C THR A 61 55.95 60.37 -93.08
N TYR A 62 54.91 59.86 -92.42
CA TYR A 62 53.60 59.65 -93.04
C TYR A 62 52.49 60.60 -92.56
N ALA A 63 52.71 61.44 -91.53
CA ALA A 63 51.71 62.38 -90.99
C ALA A 63 51.06 63.35 -91.99
N LYS A 64 51.71 63.60 -93.14
CA LYS A 64 51.21 64.50 -94.20
C LYS A 64 51.11 63.84 -95.57
N LEU A 65 51.27 62.51 -95.64
CA LEU A 65 51.30 61.78 -96.91
C LEU A 65 49.87 61.51 -97.39
N VAL A 66 49.46 62.21 -98.46
CA VAL A 66 48.19 61.98 -99.16
C VAL A 66 48.49 61.14 -100.41
N VAL A 67 47.96 59.91 -100.48
CA VAL A 67 48.24 58.98 -101.59
C VAL A 67 46.99 58.73 -102.44
N ASP A 68 47.02 59.17 -103.69
CA ASP A 68 45.95 58.89 -104.66
C ASP A 68 46.07 57.47 -105.24
N CYS A 69 45.34 56.54 -104.62
CA CYS A 69 45.31 55.14 -105.01
C CYS A 69 44.56 54.85 -106.33
N SER A 70 43.99 55.86 -106.99
CA SER A 70 43.39 55.70 -108.34
C SER A 70 44.45 55.62 -109.45
N THR A 71 45.67 56.09 -109.17
CA THR A 71 46.84 55.97 -110.06
C THR A 71 47.65 54.72 -109.77
N SER A 72 48.33 54.17 -110.77
CA SER A 72 49.20 52.99 -110.61
C SER A 72 50.39 53.26 -109.68
N GLU A 73 50.97 54.45 -109.74
CA GLU A 73 52.08 54.90 -108.90
C GLU A 73 51.64 55.14 -107.45
N GLY A 74 50.53 55.85 -107.24
CA GLY A 74 49.97 56.04 -105.89
C GLY A 74 49.56 54.71 -105.25
N LEU A 75 48.97 53.78 -106.01
CA LEU A 75 48.66 52.43 -105.49
C LEU A 75 49.92 51.61 -105.16
N ALA A 76 51.05 51.83 -105.83
CA ALA A 76 52.33 51.21 -105.48
C ALA A 76 52.86 51.79 -104.16
N ASN A 77 52.95 53.12 -104.06
CA ASN A 77 53.41 53.82 -102.87
C ASN A 77 52.55 53.48 -101.63
N ALA A 78 51.22 53.42 -101.77
CA ALA A 78 50.32 53.02 -100.69
C ALA A 78 50.56 51.58 -100.19
N LYS A 79 50.97 50.66 -101.08
CA LYS A 79 51.31 49.28 -100.70
C LYS A 79 52.62 49.24 -99.91
N GLU A 80 53.63 50.02 -100.30
CA GLU A 80 54.91 50.10 -99.59
C GLU A 80 54.76 50.70 -98.20
N VAL A 81 54.05 51.83 -98.07
CA VAL A 81 53.69 52.45 -96.78
C VAL A 81 52.95 51.46 -95.87
N ARG A 82 52.00 50.70 -96.44
CA ARG A 82 51.27 49.66 -95.69
C ARG A 82 52.17 48.50 -95.26
N VAL A 83 53.22 48.17 -96.01
CA VAL A 83 54.21 47.15 -95.61
C VAL A 83 55.03 47.67 -94.43
N ASP A 84 55.61 48.87 -94.52
CA ASP A 84 56.45 49.48 -93.47
C ASP A 84 55.70 49.58 -92.12
N ILE A 85 54.47 50.12 -92.13
CA ILE A 85 53.61 50.19 -90.92
C ILE A 85 53.26 48.78 -90.40
N ARG A 86 53.00 47.83 -91.29
CA ARG A 86 52.62 46.46 -90.92
C ARG A 86 53.79 45.70 -90.30
N ASP A 87 55.00 45.94 -90.76
CA ASP A 87 56.19 45.23 -90.32
C ASP A 87 56.58 45.68 -88.90
N VAL A 88 56.49 46.99 -88.59
CA VAL A 88 56.59 47.49 -87.20
C VAL A 88 55.48 46.90 -86.32
N ARG A 89 54.23 46.82 -86.79
CA ARG A 89 53.13 46.19 -86.04
C ARG A 89 53.38 44.70 -85.75
N TYR A 90 53.98 43.96 -86.67
CA TYR A 90 54.37 42.56 -86.42
C TYR A 90 55.60 42.44 -85.51
N ALA A 91 56.56 43.36 -85.63
CA ALA A 91 57.72 43.43 -84.74
C ALA A 91 57.30 43.68 -83.28
N LEU A 92 56.35 44.58 -83.04
CA LEU A 92 55.71 44.79 -81.73
C LEU A 92 55.06 43.50 -81.20
N ALA A 93 54.20 42.85 -82.00
CA ALA A 93 53.52 41.62 -81.58
C ALA A 93 54.49 40.46 -81.26
N ASN A 94 55.56 40.32 -82.04
CA ASN A 94 56.62 39.35 -81.80
C ASN A 94 57.44 39.69 -80.55
N THR A 95 57.68 40.99 -80.31
CA THR A 95 58.35 41.48 -79.10
C THR A 95 57.53 41.17 -77.85
N THR A 96 56.23 41.49 -77.85
CA THR A 96 55.30 41.10 -76.76
C THR A 96 55.33 39.61 -76.49
N LYS A 97 55.23 38.78 -77.55
CA LYS A 97 55.25 37.33 -77.43
C LYS A 97 56.56 36.83 -76.80
N THR A 98 57.69 37.43 -77.18
CA THR A 98 59.04 37.02 -76.74
C THR A 98 59.34 37.50 -75.32
N ALA A 99 59.02 38.76 -75.00
CA ALA A 99 59.23 39.37 -73.69
C ALA A 99 58.42 38.68 -72.58
N LEU A 100 57.24 38.15 -72.90
CA LEU A 100 56.41 37.38 -71.94
C LEU A 100 56.94 35.97 -71.64
N VAL A 101 57.76 35.35 -72.51
CA VAL A 101 58.29 33.99 -72.31
C VAL A 101 58.97 33.80 -70.95
N PRO A 102 59.97 34.62 -70.53
CA PRO A 102 60.63 34.43 -69.24
C PRO A 102 59.69 34.58 -68.04
N TYR A 103 58.67 35.43 -68.11
CA TYR A 103 57.69 35.58 -67.03
C TYR A 103 56.73 34.38 -66.96
N GLN A 104 56.21 33.92 -68.10
CA GLN A 104 55.37 32.72 -68.17
C GLN A 104 56.14 31.47 -67.72
N GLN A 105 57.43 31.39 -68.04
CA GLN A 105 58.31 30.30 -67.61
C GLN A 105 58.51 30.32 -66.09
N LYS A 106 58.84 31.48 -65.50
CA LYS A 106 58.94 31.64 -64.03
C LYS A 106 57.64 31.28 -63.30
N VAL A 107 56.47 31.62 -63.87
CA VAL A 107 55.16 31.25 -63.28
C VAL A 107 54.96 29.72 -63.31
N LYS A 108 55.32 29.05 -64.41
CA LYS A 108 55.26 27.58 -64.50
C LYS A 108 56.21 26.90 -63.51
N GLU A 109 57.45 27.38 -63.40
CA GLU A 109 58.46 26.88 -62.47
C GLU A 109 58.02 27.07 -61.00
N ALA A 110 57.49 28.24 -60.65
CA ALA A 110 56.93 28.49 -59.33
C ALA A 110 55.74 27.55 -59.01
N GLN A 111 54.84 27.33 -59.98
CA GLN A 111 53.71 26.43 -59.78
C GLN A 111 54.14 24.95 -59.66
N ALA A 112 55.13 24.52 -60.44
CA ALA A 112 55.74 23.20 -60.30
C ALA A 112 56.33 23.02 -58.90
N ARG A 113 57.09 24.02 -58.42
CA ARG A 113 57.69 24.00 -57.08
C ARG A 113 56.65 23.97 -55.96
N VAL A 114 55.53 24.68 -56.11
CA VAL A 114 54.40 24.61 -55.16
C VAL A 114 53.80 23.20 -55.09
N ASN A 115 53.72 22.49 -56.22
CA ASN A 115 53.21 21.13 -56.26
C ASN A 115 54.19 20.15 -55.61
N GLU A 116 55.48 20.22 -55.95
CA GLU A 116 56.55 19.42 -55.32
C GLU A 116 56.53 19.53 -53.78
N VAL A 117 56.42 20.76 -53.26
CA VAL A 117 56.41 21.02 -51.81
C VAL A 117 55.18 20.40 -51.14
N LYS A 118 54.01 20.42 -51.79
CA LYS A 118 52.79 19.77 -51.27
C LYS A 118 52.91 18.25 -51.27
N GLU A 119 53.33 17.67 -52.40
CA GLU A 119 53.48 16.21 -52.55
C GLU A 119 54.53 15.66 -51.58
N PHE A 120 55.66 16.36 -51.43
CA PHE A 120 56.68 16.00 -50.45
C PHE A 120 56.18 16.14 -49.01
N GLY A 121 55.40 17.17 -48.69
CA GLY A 121 54.79 17.37 -47.38
C GLY A 121 53.83 16.23 -46.99
N GLU A 122 52.92 15.85 -47.90
CA GLU A 122 52.01 14.72 -47.66
C GLU A 122 52.76 13.37 -47.62
N ALA A 123 53.81 13.17 -48.43
CA ALA A 123 54.65 11.98 -48.36
C ALA A 123 55.41 11.85 -47.03
N LEU A 124 55.94 12.96 -46.48
CA LEU A 124 56.54 12.97 -45.14
C LEU A 124 55.51 12.68 -44.05
N LYS A 125 54.32 13.29 -44.13
CA LYS A 125 53.22 13.06 -43.18
C LYS A 125 52.76 11.61 -43.18
N ALA A 126 52.57 10.99 -44.36
CA ALA A 126 52.24 9.58 -44.48
C ALA A 126 53.34 8.69 -43.87
N ARG A 127 54.62 9.03 -44.08
CA ARG A 127 55.75 8.30 -43.49
C ARG A 127 55.81 8.41 -41.96
N VAL A 128 55.42 9.56 -41.39
CA VAL A 128 55.30 9.73 -39.92
C VAL A 128 54.12 8.92 -39.39
N LEU A 129 52.97 8.94 -40.07
CA LEU A 129 51.78 8.20 -39.66
C LEU A 129 52.04 6.69 -39.55
N VAL A 130 52.77 6.11 -40.52
CA VAL A 130 53.19 4.68 -40.46
C VAL A 130 54.08 4.34 -39.26
N LEU A 131 54.73 5.32 -38.63
CA LEU A 131 55.47 5.14 -37.38
C LEU A 131 54.59 5.35 -36.13
N GLU A 132 53.57 6.20 -36.23
CA GLU A 132 52.65 6.54 -35.15
C GLU A 132 51.57 5.47 -34.94
N GLU A 133 50.92 5.00 -36.01
CA GLU A 133 49.84 4.00 -35.98
C GLU A 133 50.17 2.75 -35.14
N PRO A 134 51.30 2.03 -35.33
CA PRO A 134 51.61 0.86 -34.50
C PRO A 134 51.93 1.19 -33.03
N ILE A 135 52.33 2.43 -32.73
CA ILE A 135 52.58 2.88 -31.35
C ILE A 135 51.24 3.20 -30.67
N ASP A 136 50.34 3.90 -31.35
CA ASP A 136 48.98 4.21 -30.88
C ASP A 136 48.14 2.94 -30.68
N GLU A 137 48.23 1.97 -31.61
CA GLU A 137 47.62 0.64 -31.44
C GLU A 137 48.17 -0.11 -30.22
N ALA A 138 49.50 -0.09 -30.01
CA ALA A 138 50.13 -0.73 -28.85
C ALA A 138 49.74 -0.06 -27.52
N ILE A 139 49.65 1.28 -27.49
CA ILE A 139 49.18 2.04 -26.32
C ILE A 139 47.73 1.65 -26.00
N LYS A 140 46.83 1.69 -26.99
CA LYS A 140 45.42 1.32 -26.80
C LYS A 140 45.23 -0.13 -26.35
N ALA A 141 46.05 -1.05 -26.86
CA ALA A 141 46.02 -2.44 -26.43
C ALA A 141 46.43 -2.61 -24.96
N GLU A 142 47.47 -1.92 -24.50
CA GLU A 142 47.93 -1.97 -23.10
C GLU A 142 46.99 -1.22 -22.15
N GLU A 143 46.49 -0.03 -22.53
CA GLU A 143 45.46 0.70 -21.77
C GLU A 143 44.22 -0.17 -21.55
N LYS A 144 43.76 -0.86 -22.61
CA LYS A 144 42.67 -1.82 -22.50
C LYS A 144 43.04 -2.98 -21.56
N ARG A 145 44.22 -3.58 -21.69
CA ARG A 145 44.66 -4.69 -20.83
C ARG A 145 44.70 -4.28 -19.34
N VAL A 146 45.15 -3.06 -19.06
CA VAL A 146 45.18 -2.48 -17.70
C VAL A 146 43.76 -2.19 -17.20
N ALA A 147 42.87 -1.64 -18.04
CA ALA A 147 41.48 -1.39 -17.70
C ALA A 147 40.70 -2.68 -17.42
N ASP A 148 40.83 -3.69 -18.28
CA ASP A 148 40.21 -5.01 -18.13
C ASP A 148 40.73 -5.70 -16.85
N ALA A 149 42.04 -5.67 -16.60
CA ALA A 149 42.62 -6.24 -15.38
C ALA A 149 42.20 -5.50 -14.09
N LYS A 150 41.97 -4.18 -14.17
CA LYS A 150 41.42 -3.39 -13.06
C LYS A 150 39.95 -3.72 -12.83
N ALA A 151 39.14 -3.79 -13.88
CA ALA A 151 37.72 -4.14 -13.80
C ALA A 151 37.50 -5.55 -13.25
N GLU A 152 38.37 -6.51 -13.62
CA GLU A 152 38.36 -7.87 -13.07
C GLU A 152 38.66 -7.87 -11.55
N ARG A 153 39.72 -7.15 -11.12
CA ARG A 153 40.06 -7.01 -9.70
C ARG A 153 38.92 -6.34 -8.91
N GLU A 154 38.31 -5.29 -9.45
CA GLU A 154 37.15 -4.63 -8.84
C GLU A 154 35.89 -5.52 -8.84
N ARG A 155 35.74 -6.47 -9.77
CA ARG A 155 34.66 -7.46 -9.72
C ARG A 155 34.91 -8.50 -8.63
N ILE A 156 36.10 -9.12 -8.60
CA ILE A 156 36.51 -10.10 -7.59
C ILE A 156 36.41 -9.49 -6.18
N GLU A 157 36.86 -8.25 -6.00
CA GLU A 157 36.81 -7.58 -4.70
C GLU A 157 35.37 -7.25 -4.27
N ARG A 158 34.50 -6.83 -5.19
CA ARG A 158 33.06 -6.67 -4.88
C ARG A 158 32.40 -7.99 -4.53
N GLU A 159 32.67 -9.06 -5.27
CA GLU A 159 32.17 -10.42 -4.98
C GLU A 159 32.64 -10.90 -3.60
N ARG A 160 33.91 -10.64 -3.23
CA ARG A 160 34.45 -10.92 -1.89
C ARG A 160 33.70 -10.13 -0.81
N VAL A 161 33.60 -8.81 -0.95
CA VAL A 161 32.95 -7.93 0.02
C VAL A 161 31.46 -8.25 0.17
N GLU A 162 30.73 -8.48 -0.93
CA GLU A 162 29.32 -8.86 -0.92
C GLU A 162 29.09 -10.23 -0.27
N GLY A 163 29.98 -11.21 -0.54
CA GLY A 163 29.95 -12.51 0.11
C GLY A 163 30.13 -12.41 1.63
N ILE A 164 31.07 -11.58 2.09
CA ILE A 164 31.29 -11.33 3.52
C ILE A 164 30.10 -10.58 4.14
N GLN A 165 29.62 -9.51 3.51
CA GLN A 165 28.44 -8.76 3.98
C GLN A 165 27.18 -9.62 4.06
N THR A 166 27.03 -10.59 3.15
CA THR A 166 25.95 -11.59 3.19
C THR A 166 26.05 -12.48 4.44
N LYS A 167 27.26 -12.96 4.79
CA LYS A 167 27.50 -13.70 6.04
C LYS A 167 27.16 -12.86 7.28
N VAL A 168 27.61 -11.60 7.34
CA VAL A 168 27.29 -10.68 8.45
C VAL A 168 25.78 -10.42 8.57
N THR A 169 25.12 -10.24 7.43
CA THR A 169 23.67 -10.01 7.35
C THR A 169 22.87 -11.24 7.76
N HIS A 170 23.41 -12.46 7.61
CA HIS A 170 22.79 -13.68 8.13
C HIS A 170 22.60 -13.63 9.65
N PHE A 171 23.61 -13.20 10.40
CA PHE A 171 23.50 -13.03 11.86
C PHE A 171 22.47 -11.95 12.22
N ARG A 172 22.45 -10.82 11.50
CA ARG A 172 21.46 -9.74 11.73
C ARG A 172 20.01 -10.21 11.51
N ASN A 173 19.79 -11.10 10.54
CA ASN A 173 18.46 -11.55 10.15
C ASN A 173 17.96 -12.81 10.88
N VAL A 174 18.78 -13.46 11.73
CA VAL A 174 18.36 -14.68 12.43
C VAL A 174 17.26 -14.40 13.46
N VAL A 175 17.41 -13.34 14.25
CA VAL A 175 16.48 -12.99 15.34
C VAL A 175 15.05 -12.78 14.82
N PRO A 176 14.78 -11.90 13.83
CA PRO A 176 13.41 -11.69 13.34
C PRO A 176 12.81 -12.94 12.68
N ALA A 177 13.62 -13.82 12.08
CA ALA A 177 13.15 -15.07 11.49
C ALA A 177 12.63 -16.09 12.54
N TYR A 178 13.07 -15.97 13.80
CA TYR A 178 12.70 -16.85 14.91
C TYR A 178 11.74 -16.20 15.94
N ALA A 179 11.40 -14.91 15.81
CA ALA A 179 10.58 -14.15 16.77
C ALA A 179 9.21 -14.77 17.15
N ALA A 180 8.61 -15.58 16.28
CA ALA A 180 7.32 -16.24 16.53
C ALA A 180 7.43 -17.77 16.73
N ARG A 181 8.65 -18.29 16.96
CA ARG A 181 8.92 -19.73 17.10
C ARG A 181 8.84 -20.22 18.55
N THR A 182 8.79 -21.54 18.73
CA THR A 182 8.80 -22.17 20.05
C THR A 182 10.20 -22.17 20.65
N ALA A 183 10.31 -22.27 21.98
CA ALA A 183 11.60 -22.39 22.67
C ALA A 183 12.45 -23.54 22.12
N THR A 184 11.79 -24.67 21.79
CA THR A 184 12.40 -25.86 21.19
C THR A 184 12.99 -25.59 19.81
N ASP A 185 12.35 -24.76 18.98
CA ASP A 185 12.87 -24.36 17.66
C ASP A 185 14.03 -23.36 17.76
N ILE A 186 14.01 -22.48 18.78
CA ILE A 186 15.00 -21.41 18.95
C ILE A 186 16.32 -21.95 19.48
N ALA A 187 16.28 -22.90 20.44
CA ALA A 187 17.47 -23.47 21.07
C ALA A 187 18.56 -23.98 20.09
N PRO A 188 18.26 -24.82 19.08
CA PRO A 188 19.29 -25.29 18.13
C PRO A 188 19.82 -24.16 17.24
N MET A 189 19.03 -23.11 16.98
CA MET A 189 19.53 -21.93 16.26
C MET A 189 20.51 -21.14 17.12
N LEU A 190 20.18 -20.89 18.39
CA LEU A 190 21.05 -20.19 19.33
C LEU A 190 22.42 -20.90 19.45
N GLU A 191 22.43 -22.21 19.65
CA GLU A 191 23.68 -22.98 19.74
C GLU A 191 24.47 -22.98 18.42
N ARG A 192 23.79 -22.95 17.26
CA ARG A 192 24.44 -22.78 15.96
C ARG A 192 25.09 -21.41 15.78
N VAL A 193 24.49 -20.32 16.30
CA VAL A 193 25.12 -18.99 16.30
C VAL A 193 26.33 -18.97 17.25
N LYS A 194 26.20 -19.53 18.46
CA LYS A 194 27.32 -19.65 19.43
C LYS A 194 28.50 -20.44 18.89
N ALA A 195 28.24 -21.53 18.17
CA ALA A 195 29.26 -22.35 17.54
C ALA A 195 29.92 -21.69 16.30
N SER A 196 29.39 -20.56 15.81
CA SER A 196 29.95 -19.86 14.65
C SER A 196 31.23 -19.12 15.02
N VAL A 197 32.37 -19.65 14.58
CA VAL A 197 33.68 -19.00 14.71
C VAL A 197 33.81 -17.94 13.61
N ILE A 198 34.12 -16.71 14.02
CA ILE A 198 34.47 -15.62 13.11
C ILE A 198 36.00 -15.57 13.06
N LEU A 199 36.59 -15.63 11.86
CA LEU A 199 38.03 -15.62 11.63
C LEU A 199 38.39 -14.58 10.58
N PHE A 200 39.52 -13.91 10.78
CA PHE A 200 40.12 -12.99 9.80
C PHE A 200 40.24 -13.59 8.40
N ASP A 201 40.64 -14.86 8.26
CA ASP A 201 40.77 -15.53 6.95
C ASP A 201 39.45 -15.61 6.16
N GLU A 202 38.30 -15.56 6.85
CA GLU A 202 36.97 -15.68 6.25
C GLU A 202 36.22 -14.35 6.09
N TYR A 203 36.53 -13.35 6.92
CA TYR A 203 35.81 -12.08 7.03
C TYR A 203 36.69 -10.85 6.77
N GLY A 204 38.01 -11.02 6.74
CA GLY A 204 38.99 -9.95 6.51
C GLY A 204 38.78 -8.75 7.43
N GLU A 205 38.71 -7.58 6.82
CA GLU A 205 38.45 -6.29 7.48
C GLU A 205 37.10 -6.22 8.22
N PHE A 206 36.14 -7.10 7.90
CA PHE A 206 34.82 -7.16 8.54
C PHE A 206 34.75 -8.13 9.73
N GLU A 207 35.86 -8.75 10.15
CA GLU A 207 35.91 -9.68 11.30
C GLU A 207 35.27 -9.07 12.57
N ALA A 208 35.59 -7.81 12.88
CA ALA A 208 35.03 -7.10 14.03
C ALA A 208 33.51 -6.85 13.88
N GLU A 209 33.05 -6.44 12.69
CA GLU A 209 31.62 -6.23 12.41
C GLU A 209 30.83 -7.54 12.49
N ALA A 210 31.40 -8.62 11.95
CA ALA A 210 30.83 -9.97 11.98
C ALA A 210 30.74 -10.52 13.42
N THR A 211 31.77 -10.29 14.24
CA THR A 211 31.79 -10.66 15.66
C THR A 211 30.69 -9.93 16.41
N ILE A 212 30.59 -8.60 16.27
CA ILE A 212 29.53 -7.79 16.88
C ILE A 212 28.14 -8.25 16.40
N ALA A 213 27.97 -8.56 15.11
CA ALA A 213 26.69 -9.04 14.57
C ALA A 213 26.29 -10.41 15.13
N ARG A 214 27.25 -11.33 15.28
CA ARG A 214 27.03 -12.65 15.92
C ARG A 214 26.67 -12.49 17.39
N ASP A 215 27.42 -11.69 18.14
CA ASP A 215 27.27 -11.58 19.60
C ASP A 215 25.94 -10.89 19.96
N ASN A 216 25.55 -9.84 19.23
CA ASN A 216 24.21 -9.25 19.32
C ASN A 216 23.10 -10.25 18.98
N ALA A 217 23.32 -11.13 18.00
CA ALA A 217 22.35 -12.17 17.65
C ALA A 217 22.24 -13.26 18.73
N ILE A 218 23.33 -13.58 19.44
CA ILE A 218 23.32 -14.50 20.59
C ILE A 218 22.48 -13.88 21.72
N GLU A 219 22.78 -12.65 22.15
CA GLU A 219 22.06 -11.97 23.24
C GLU A 219 20.54 -11.87 22.96
N GLN A 220 20.18 -11.51 21.73
CA GLN A 220 18.78 -11.40 21.33
C GLN A 220 18.10 -12.77 21.22
N LEU A 221 18.77 -13.80 20.69
CA LEU A 221 18.22 -15.16 20.67
C LEU A 221 18.08 -15.77 22.08
N GLU A 222 18.97 -15.46 23.02
CA GLU A 222 18.83 -15.86 24.44
C GLU A 222 17.62 -15.21 25.09
N THR A 223 17.45 -13.91 24.88
CA THR A 223 16.28 -13.15 25.38
C THR A 223 14.97 -13.71 24.80
N LEU A 224 14.95 -13.98 23.49
CA LEU A 224 13.82 -14.52 22.75
C LEU A 224 13.50 -15.96 23.18
N HIS A 225 14.51 -16.82 23.36
CA HIS A 225 14.35 -18.19 23.86
C HIS A 225 13.75 -18.21 25.28
N LYS A 226 14.25 -17.34 26.17
CA LYS A 226 13.69 -17.20 27.52
C LYS A 226 12.23 -16.73 27.49
N ALA A 227 11.91 -15.72 26.69
CA ALA A 227 10.53 -15.23 26.53
C ALA A 227 9.59 -16.31 25.96
N ALA A 228 10.07 -17.15 25.03
CA ALA A 228 9.32 -18.28 24.51
C ALA A 228 9.03 -19.34 25.60
N LEU A 229 10.03 -19.70 26.42
CA LEU A 229 9.84 -20.61 27.56
C LEU A 229 8.81 -20.07 28.56
N GLU A 230 8.88 -18.78 28.91
CA GLU A 230 7.95 -18.14 29.83
C GLU A 230 6.52 -18.14 29.28
N ARG A 231 6.35 -17.85 27.98
CA ARG A 231 5.06 -17.92 27.28
C ARG A 231 4.49 -19.34 27.23
N GLU A 232 5.32 -20.34 26.94
CA GLU A 232 4.91 -21.75 26.87
C GLU A 232 4.48 -22.28 28.24
N VAL A 233 5.23 -21.97 29.30
CA VAL A 233 4.88 -22.30 30.68
C VAL A 233 3.59 -21.60 31.12
N ALA A 234 3.38 -20.34 30.73
CA ALA A 234 2.13 -19.62 31.01
C ALA A 234 0.93 -20.24 30.26
N ALA A 235 1.10 -20.59 28.98
CA ALA A 235 0.07 -21.26 28.19
C ALA A 235 -0.30 -22.64 28.76
N GLN A 236 0.67 -23.42 29.20
CA GLN A 236 0.41 -24.73 29.83
C GLN A 236 -0.37 -24.58 31.14
N LYS A 237 0.03 -23.64 32.00
CA LYS A 237 -0.71 -23.33 33.25
C LYS A 237 -2.16 -22.92 32.98
N LEU A 238 -2.39 -22.11 31.93
CA LEU A 238 -3.74 -21.69 31.55
C LEU A 238 -4.59 -22.88 31.07
N LEU A 239 -4.01 -23.80 30.29
CA LEU A 239 -4.70 -25.02 29.84
C LEU A 239 -5.05 -25.95 31.00
N ASP A 240 -4.17 -26.06 32.00
CA ASP A 240 -4.44 -26.90 33.17
C ASP A 240 -5.48 -26.26 34.12
N GLN A 241 -5.45 -24.93 34.28
CA GLN A 241 -6.53 -24.19 34.95
C GLN A 241 -7.89 -24.33 34.26
N GLN A 242 -7.92 -24.32 32.91
CA GLN A 242 -9.15 -24.54 32.15
C GLN A 242 -9.73 -25.94 32.40
N LYS A 243 -8.89 -26.99 32.39
CA LYS A 243 -9.33 -28.36 32.73
C LYS A 243 -9.86 -28.46 34.15
N GLU A 244 -9.19 -27.85 35.13
CA GLU A 244 -9.66 -27.86 36.53
C GLU A 244 -11.02 -27.17 36.68
N LEU A 245 -11.24 -26.04 36.00
CA LEU A 245 -12.53 -25.35 35.99
C LEU A 245 -13.63 -26.17 35.31
N ASP A 246 -13.33 -26.88 34.23
CA ASP A 246 -14.30 -27.73 33.54
C ASP A 246 -14.62 -29.01 34.34
N ASP A 247 -13.64 -29.60 35.03
CA ASP A 247 -13.86 -30.68 36.00
C ASP A 247 -14.72 -30.23 37.19
N LEU A 248 -14.50 -29.02 37.70
CA LEU A 248 -15.32 -28.44 38.77
C LEU A 248 -16.76 -28.19 38.29
N ARG A 249 -16.96 -27.68 37.07
CA ARG A 249 -18.29 -27.53 36.45
C ARG A 249 -18.99 -28.87 36.24
N ALA A 250 -18.26 -29.90 35.81
CA ALA A 250 -18.80 -31.24 35.65
C ALA A 250 -19.26 -31.83 37.00
N LYS A 251 -18.44 -31.67 38.06
CA LYS A 251 -18.79 -32.08 39.44
C LYS A 251 -19.99 -31.31 39.99
N GLN A 252 -20.04 -29.99 39.78
CA GLN A 252 -21.19 -29.16 40.16
C GLN A 252 -22.47 -29.64 39.47
N LYS A 253 -22.42 -29.87 38.15
CA LYS A 253 -23.57 -30.37 37.40
C LYS A 253 -24.05 -31.73 37.93
N ILE A 254 -23.15 -32.66 38.24
CA ILE A 254 -23.52 -33.96 38.84
C ILE A 254 -24.19 -33.75 40.21
N ALA A 255 -23.64 -32.88 41.06
CA ALA A 255 -24.20 -32.58 42.36
C ALA A 255 -25.58 -31.89 42.27
N ASP A 256 -25.78 -31.01 41.28
CA ASP A 256 -27.07 -30.35 41.01
C ASP A 256 -28.10 -31.36 40.46
N ASP A 257 -27.70 -32.24 39.52
CA ASP A 257 -28.54 -33.31 38.98
C ASP A 257 -28.95 -34.31 40.09
N GLU A 258 -28.03 -34.68 41.00
CA GLU A 258 -28.29 -35.53 42.17
C GLU A 258 -29.21 -34.82 43.19
N ALA A 259 -28.95 -33.55 43.49
CA ALA A 259 -29.78 -32.76 44.39
C ALA A 259 -31.20 -32.55 43.82
N GLN A 260 -31.34 -32.43 42.50
CA GLN A 260 -32.65 -32.40 41.84
C GLN A 260 -33.37 -33.75 41.96
N ARG A 261 -32.70 -34.88 41.68
CA ARG A 261 -33.29 -36.22 41.85
C ARG A 261 -33.74 -36.48 43.29
N LEU A 262 -32.95 -36.08 44.29
CA LEU A 262 -33.31 -36.17 45.71
C LEU A 262 -34.52 -35.28 46.09
N ARG A 263 -34.72 -34.15 45.41
CA ARG A 263 -35.92 -33.30 45.59
C ARG A 263 -37.14 -33.94 44.92
N GLU A 264 -36.98 -34.51 43.73
CA GLU A 264 -38.02 -35.21 42.99
C GLU A 264 -38.49 -36.46 43.76
N GLU A 265 -37.56 -37.29 44.24
CA GLU A 265 -37.85 -38.48 45.05
C GLU A 265 -38.62 -38.12 46.34
N ARG A 266 -38.19 -37.09 47.08
CA ARG A 266 -38.94 -36.61 48.26
C ARG A 266 -40.33 -36.08 47.91
N ALA A 267 -40.46 -35.37 46.79
CA ALA A 267 -41.76 -34.89 46.33
C ALA A 267 -42.69 -36.05 45.93
N GLU A 268 -42.15 -37.14 45.36
CA GLU A 268 -42.91 -38.37 45.08
C GLU A 268 -43.28 -39.12 46.37
N GLU A 269 -42.36 -39.25 47.34
CA GLU A 269 -42.65 -39.83 48.66
C GLU A 269 -43.78 -39.07 49.37
N ASP A 270 -43.70 -37.74 49.41
CA ASP A 270 -44.73 -36.91 50.06
C ASP A 270 -46.05 -36.96 49.29
N ARG A 271 -46.04 -37.04 47.95
CA ARG A 271 -47.25 -37.28 47.14
C ARG A 271 -47.86 -38.65 47.41
N LEU A 272 -47.04 -39.69 47.62
CA LEU A 272 -47.50 -41.03 48.01
C LEU A 272 -48.04 -41.08 49.45
N ARG A 273 -47.41 -40.36 50.39
CA ARG A 273 -47.91 -40.21 51.77
C ARG A 273 -49.26 -39.50 51.79
N LEU A 274 -49.38 -38.36 51.09
CA LEU A 274 -50.62 -37.60 51.01
C LEU A 274 -51.73 -38.42 50.34
N LYS A 275 -51.41 -39.20 49.30
CA LYS A 275 -52.37 -40.13 48.69
C LYS A 275 -52.82 -41.21 49.68
N LYS A 276 -51.91 -41.84 50.42
CA LYS A 276 -52.28 -42.83 51.46
C LYS A 276 -53.20 -42.23 52.52
N GLN A 277 -52.90 -41.01 52.99
CA GLN A 277 -53.78 -40.29 53.93
C GLN A 277 -55.17 -40.00 53.34
N GLN A 278 -55.26 -39.65 52.05
CA GLN A 278 -56.54 -39.50 51.35
C GLN A 278 -57.28 -40.84 51.23
N ASP A 279 -56.62 -41.91 50.79
CA ASP A 279 -57.19 -43.25 50.68
C ASP A 279 -57.69 -43.77 52.05
N GLU A 280 -56.95 -43.51 53.14
CA GLU A 280 -57.33 -43.81 54.53
C GLU A 280 -58.53 -42.98 55.01
N LEU A 281 -58.56 -41.66 54.75
CA LEU A 281 -59.70 -40.80 55.09
C LEU A 281 -60.96 -41.19 54.30
N ASP A 282 -60.82 -41.55 53.03
CA ASP A 282 -61.93 -42.04 52.20
C ASP A 282 -62.38 -43.44 52.60
N GLN A 283 -61.50 -44.27 53.17
CA GLN A 283 -61.88 -45.53 53.80
C GLN A 283 -62.63 -45.28 55.11
N GLN A 284 -62.14 -44.41 56.00
CA GLN A 284 -62.85 -44.01 57.21
C GLN A 284 -64.23 -43.39 56.92
N ARG A 285 -64.35 -42.58 55.85
CA ARG A 285 -65.65 -42.05 55.38
C ARG A 285 -66.60 -43.16 54.95
N ARG A 286 -66.12 -44.14 54.17
CA ARG A 286 -66.92 -45.30 53.74
C ARG A 286 -67.34 -46.17 54.93
N ASP A 287 -66.44 -46.40 55.89
CA ASP A 287 -66.72 -47.19 57.09
C ASP A 287 -67.72 -46.47 58.01
N MET A 288 -67.58 -45.14 58.20
CA MET A 288 -68.55 -44.32 58.93
C MET A 288 -69.91 -44.25 58.24
N GLU A 289 -69.94 -44.18 56.90
CA GLU A 289 -71.19 -44.20 56.14
C GLU A 289 -71.86 -45.58 56.23
N ALA A 290 -71.09 -46.67 56.16
CA ALA A 290 -71.59 -48.03 56.37
C ALA A 290 -72.14 -48.22 57.79
N GLN A 291 -71.45 -47.74 58.82
CA GLN A 291 -71.93 -47.75 60.20
C GLN A 291 -73.20 -46.90 60.38
N GLN A 292 -73.29 -45.72 59.76
CA GLN A 292 -74.51 -44.91 59.79
C GLN A 292 -75.67 -45.58 59.05
N ARG A 293 -75.42 -46.26 57.93
CA ARG A 293 -76.43 -47.06 57.22
C ARG A 293 -76.92 -48.20 58.10
N GLN A 294 -76.02 -48.97 58.72
CA GLN A 294 -76.38 -50.02 59.68
C GLN A 294 -77.14 -49.49 60.90
N GLN A 295 -76.75 -48.35 61.47
CA GLN A 295 -77.49 -47.73 62.58
C GLN A 295 -78.88 -47.25 62.14
N ARG A 296 -79.03 -46.69 60.93
CA ARG A 296 -80.34 -46.32 60.38
C ARG A 296 -81.20 -47.55 60.12
N GLU A 297 -80.65 -48.60 59.53
CA GLU A 297 -81.34 -49.88 59.32
C GLU A 297 -81.81 -50.47 60.67
N GLN A 298 -80.95 -50.51 61.69
CA GLN A 298 -81.33 -50.93 63.05
C GLN A 298 -82.39 -50.02 63.69
N GLN A 299 -82.31 -48.70 63.52
CA GLN A 299 -83.31 -47.77 64.03
C GLN A 299 -84.65 -47.88 63.28
N GLU A 300 -84.63 -48.07 61.96
CA GLU A 300 -85.83 -48.32 61.16
C GLU A 300 -86.45 -49.67 61.50
N GLU A 301 -85.66 -50.71 61.76
CA GLU A 301 -86.13 -52.03 62.18
C GLU A 301 -86.70 -52.00 63.61
N GLN A 302 -86.04 -51.29 64.54
CA GLN A 302 -86.59 -51.01 65.87
C GLN A 302 -87.88 -50.17 65.80
N GLN A 303 -87.95 -49.17 64.92
CA GLN A 303 -89.17 -48.38 64.69
C GLN A 303 -90.27 -49.21 64.03
N ARG A 304 -89.95 -50.15 63.13
CA ARG A 304 -90.93 -51.11 62.59
C ARG A 304 -91.46 -51.99 63.70
N GLN A 305 -90.61 -52.59 64.52
CA GLN A 305 -91.02 -53.38 65.69
C GLN A 305 -91.79 -52.55 66.74
N GLN A 306 -91.46 -51.28 66.93
CA GLN A 306 -92.24 -50.37 67.78
C GLN A 306 -93.60 -50.08 67.15
N ARG A 307 -93.68 -49.72 65.87
CA ARG A 307 -94.97 -49.50 65.18
C ARG A 307 -95.82 -50.76 65.10
N GLU A 308 -95.22 -51.95 64.97
CA GLU A 308 -95.93 -53.23 65.02
C GLU A 308 -96.48 -53.51 66.43
N ARG A 309 -95.68 -53.26 67.48
CA ARG A 309 -96.13 -53.34 68.88
C ARG A 309 -97.19 -52.30 69.20
N ASP A 310 -97.02 -51.05 68.77
CA ASP A 310 -97.99 -49.96 68.97
C ASP A 310 -99.27 -50.22 68.18
N ALA A 311 -99.19 -50.79 66.98
CA ALA A 311 -100.37 -51.22 66.21
C ALA A 311 -101.02 -52.48 66.79
N GLN A 312 -100.28 -53.36 67.49
CA GLN A 312 -100.88 -54.40 68.32
C GLN A 312 -101.56 -53.79 69.54
N TYR A 313 -100.87 -52.93 70.30
CA TYR A 313 -101.40 -52.26 71.49
C TYR A 313 -102.61 -51.36 71.18
N GLN A 314 -102.63 -50.72 70.01
CA GLN A 314 -103.80 -50.00 69.50
C GLN A 314 -104.92 -50.93 69.07
N ARG A 315 -104.65 -52.08 68.44
CA ARG A 315 -105.69 -53.09 68.15
C ARG A 315 -106.28 -53.68 69.43
N ASP A 316 -105.44 -53.99 70.42
CA ASP A 316 -105.85 -54.47 71.74
C ASP A 316 -106.64 -53.38 72.49
N GLN A 317 -106.23 -52.10 72.39
CA GLN A 317 -106.99 -50.98 72.94
C GLN A 317 -108.28 -50.69 72.16
N GLU A 318 -108.33 -50.86 70.84
CA GLU A 318 -109.55 -50.72 70.04
C GLU A 318 -110.53 -51.87 70.29
N GLU A 319 -110.04 -53.08 70.56
CA GLU A 319 -110.87 -54.21 70.96
C GLU A 319 -111.38 -54.03 72.40
N LEU A 320 -110.51 -53.66 73.34
CA LEU A 320 -110.91 -53.27 74.70
C LEU A 320 -111.84 -52.05 74.70
N ALA A 321 -111.63 -51.07 73.83
CA ALA A 321 -112.48 -49.89 73.70
C ALA A 321 -113.79 -50.20 72.98
N ARG A 322 -113.84 -51.14 72.04
CA ARG A 322 -115.12 -51.68 71.51
C ARG A 322 -115.89 -52.37 72.62
N LEU A 323 -115.25 -53.24 73.40
CA LEU A 323 -115.86 -53.94 74.53
C LEU A 323 -116.31 -52.95 75.63
N ARG A 324 -115.58 -51.86 75.86
CA ARG A 324 -115.87 -50.84 76.88
C ARG A 324 -116.85 -49.77 76.44
N ALA A 325 -116.86 -49.37 75.16
CA ALA A 325 -117.86 -48.50 74.56
C ALA A 325 -119.23 -49.19 74.39
N GLN A 326 -119.24 -50.52 74.41
CA GLN A 326 -120.48 -51.31 74.53
C GLN A 326 -121.00 -51.37 75.98
N ALA A 327 -120.27 -50.84 76.97
CA ALA A 327 -120.55 -51.02 78.40
C ALA A 327 -120.90 -49.74 79.20
N ALA A 328 -120.33 -48.57 78.89
CA ALA A 328 -120.71 -47.33 79.61
C ALA A 328 -120.36 -46.01 78.89
N ALA A 329 -121.30 -45.06 78.95
CA ALA A 329 -121.07 -43.62 78.80
C ALA A 329 -120.90 -42.96 80.20
N PRO A 330 -120.82 -41.62 80.34
CA PRO A 330 -119.64 -40.81 80.07
C PRO A 330 -119.22 -39.98 81.33
N ALA A 331 -118.05 -39.33 81.29
CA ALA A 331 -117.83 -37.92 81.74
C ALA A 331 -116.32 -37.59 81.92
N PRO A 332 -115.88 -36.34 81.64
CA PRO A 332 -114.49 -35.88 81.79
C PRO A 332 -114.28 -35.07 83.09
N VAL A 333 -113.03 -34.67 83.42
CA VAL A 333 -112.65 -33.26 83.72
C VAL A 333 -111.13 -33.04 84.00
N ILE A 334 -110.54 -32.03 83.34
CA ILE A 334 -109.70 -30.91 83.88
C ILE A 334 -108.30 -31.27 84.48
N ALA A 335 -107.18 -30.99 83.78
CA ALA A 335 -106.35 -29.74 83.75
C ALA A 335 -105.24 -29.70 84.85
N THR A 336 -104.12 -28.96 84.82
CA THR A 336 -103.59 -27.88 83.93
C THR A 336 -102.06 -27.71 84.18
N ALA A 337 -101.26 -27.52 83.12
CA ALA A 337 -100.18 -26.49 82.94
C ALA A 337 -99.05 -26.26 84.01
N PRO A 338 -98.02 -25.40 83.75
CA PRO A 338 -97.41 -24.91 82.50
C PRO A 338 -95.87 -25.06 82.42
N ALA A 339 -95.28 -24.58 81.31
CA ALA A 339 -93.84 -24.39 81.10
C ALA A 339 -93.41 -22.90 81.17
N SER A 340 -92.09 -22.61 81.21
CA SER A 340 -91.42 -21.32 80.90
C SER A 340 -89.89 -21.44 81.07
N ILE A 341 -88.98 -20.58 80.54
CA ILE A 341 -88.85 -19.78 79.29
C ILE A 341 -87.48 -19.01 79.35
N GLU A 342 -86.82 -18.75 78.21
CA GLU A 342 -85.73 -17.75 78.00
C GLU A 342 -84.38 -17.89 78.79
N ALA A 343 -83.25 -17.20 78.47
CA ALA A 343 -83.03 -15.90 77.80
C ALA A 343 -81.72 -15.78 76.96
N LYS A 344 -81.33 -14.52 76.62
CA LYS A 344 -80.52 -14.08 75.46
C LYS A 344 -79.60 -12.88 75.79
N ALA A 345 -78.41 -12.76 75.15
CA ALA A 345 -77.60 -11.52 74.91
C ALA A 345 -76.45 -11.85 73.91
N GLU A 346 -76.02 -11.09 72.87
CA GLU A 346 -75.55 -9.68 72.72
C GLU A 346 -74.16 -9.40 73.37
N VAL A 347 -73.17 -8.66 72.79
CA VAL A 347 -73.19 -7.44 71.91
C VAL A 347 -72.32 -7.57 70.60
N ALA A 348 -71.48 -6.58 70.19
CA ALA A 348 -70.79 -6.49 68.87
C ALA A 348 -69.34 -5.83 68.88
N PRO A 349 -68.87 -4.87 68.02
CA PRO A 349 -67.63 -5.01 67.21
C PRO A 349 -66.58 -3.84 67.33
N VAL A 350 -65.67 -3.68 66.32
CA VAL A 350 -65.05 -2.43 65.76
C VAL A 350 -63.50 -2.37 65.60
N ASN A 351 -63.04 -2.31 64.32
CA ASN A 351 -62.05 -1.42 63.64
C ASN A 351 -60.78 -0.85 64.34
N SER A 352 -59.65 -0.78 63.61
CA SER A 352 -58.98 0.48 63.12
C SER A 352 -57.53 0.30 62.61
N GLN A 353 -57.15 1.07 61.57
CA GLN A 353 -55.76 1.27 61.09
C GLN A 353 -55.07 2.43 61.82
N ALA A 354 -53.72 2.48 61.83
CA ALA A 354 -52.93 3.69 61.44
C ALA A 354 -51.39 3.50 61.62
N THR A 355 -50.61 3.80 60.55
CA THR A 355 -49.33 4.60 60.50
C THR A 355 -48.15 4.29 61.44
N SER A 356 -46.87 4.49 61.08
CA SER A 356 -46.15 4.89 59.84
C SER A 356 -44.62 4.74 60.08
N ALA A 357 -43.81 5.16 59.10
CA ALA A 357 -42.34 5.32 59.12
C ALA A 357 -41.54 4.02 58.92
N GLU A 358 -40.46 3.96 58.13
CA GLU A 358 -39.88 4.76 57.03
C GLU A 358 -38.51 4.10 56.82
N GLN A 359 -38.17 3.70 55.60
CA GLN A 359 -36.84 3.96 55.03
C GLN A 359 -36.82 3.62 53.53
N ASP A 360 -36.09 4.43 52.79
CA ASP A 360 -35.95 4.36 51.33
C ASP A 360 -35.32 3.04 50.86
N ASP A 361 -35.73 2.58 49.67
CA ASP A 361 -34.76 2.51 48.57
C ASP A 361 -35.44 2.75 47.22
N LEU A 362 -34.76 3.46 46.33
CA LEU A 362 -35.27 3.88 45.03
C LEU A 362 -34.84 2.90 43.94
N THR A 363 -35.78 2.54 43.07
CA THR A 363 -35.49 1.75 41.87
C THR A 363 -34.44 2.44 40.98
N THR A 364 -33.26 1.84 40.83
CA THR A 364 -32.29 2.19 39.78
C THR A 364 -31.54 0.95 39.32
N THR A 365 -31.93 0.43 38.15
CA THR A 365 -31.24 -0.66 37.44
C THR A 365 -30.14 -0.10 36.55
N ALA A 366 -29.21 0.67 37.14
CA ALA A 366 -28.05 1.23 36.44
C ALA A 366 -26.75 0.80 37.14
N PRO A 367 -25.71 0.35 36.41
CA PRO A 367 -24.41 0.03 37.00
C PRO A 367 -23.74 1.29 37.57
N ALA A 368 -22.75 1.12 38.44
CA ALA A 368 -22.08 2.26 39.05
C ALA A 368 -21.35 3.08 37.98
N VAL A 369 -21.23 4.39 38.22
CA VAL A 369 -20.54 5.31 37.28
C VAL A 369 -19.10 4.89 37.03
N GLU A 370 -18.45 4.24 38.01
CA GLU A 370 -17.11 3.71 37.87
C GLU A 370 -17.05 2.50 36.94
N ASP A 371 -17.98 1.54 37.05
CA ASP A 371 -18.10 0.39 36.13
C ASP A 371 -18.28 0.87 34.67
N ILE A 372 -19.07 1.92 34.46
CA ILE A 372 -19.29 2.52 33.13
C ILE A 372 -18.00 3.17 32.60
N VAL A 373 -17.23 3.84 33.46
CA VAL A 373 -15.92 4.42 33.12
C VAL A 373 -14.93 3.32 32.73
N GLU A 374 -14.84 2.24 33.51
CA GLU A 374 -13.94 1.12 33.21
C GLU A 374 -14.28 0.41 31.90
N VAL A 375 -15.58 0.17 31.64
CA VAL A 375 -16.04 -0.43 30.37
C VAL A 375 -15.74 0.47 29.16
N VAL A 376 -15.84 1.79 29.30
CA VAL A 376 -15.49 2.74 28.22
C VAL A 376 -13.99 2.84 28.02
N ALA A 377 -13.19 2.90 29.09
CA ALA A 377 -11.74 2.88 29.01
C ALA A 377 -11.22 1.62 28.30
N LEU A 378 -11.73 0.45 28.71
CA LEU A 378 -11.38 -0.85 28.14
C LEU A 378 -11.90 -1.02 26.71
N GLY A 379 -13.10 -0.53 26.40
CA GLY A 379 -13.73 -0.66 25.08
C GLY A 379 -13.13 0.23 23.99
N PHE A 380 -12.45 1.31 24.37
CA PHE A 380 -11.83 2.28 23.45
C PHE A 380 -10.30 2.36 23.56
N ASP A 381 -9.68 1.53 24.42
CA ASP A 381 -8.23 1.48 24.70
C ASP A 381 -7.65 2.86 25.09
N VAL A 382 -8.34 3.52 26.02
CA VAL A 382 -7.96 4.84 26.58
C VAL A 382 -7.87 4.76 28.11
N ASP A 383 -7.11 5.69 28.71
CA ASP A 383 -7.00 5.77 30.16
C ASP A 383 -8.32 6.21 30.82
N LEU A 384 -8.46 5.91 32.12
CA LEU A 384 -9.66 6.19 32.92
C LEU A 384 -9.97 7.70 33.02
N GLU A 385 -8.97 8.58 32.94
CA GLU A 385 -9.17 10.03 33.01
C GLU A 385 -9.73 10.57 31.70
N THR A 386 -9.22 10.09 30.56
CA THR A 386 -9.78 10.33 29.21
C THR A 386 -11.20 9.79 29.08
N ALA A 387 -11.48 8.56 29.52
CA ALA A 387 -12.83 7.98 29.52
C ALA A 387 -13.82 8.80 30.37
N ARG A 388 -13.41 9.24 31.57
CA ARG A 388 -14.19 10.15 32.43
C ARG A 388 -14.44 11.51 31.77
N ALA A 389 -13.46 12.05 31.03
CA ALA A 389 -13.62 13.31 30.31
C ALA A 389 -14.67 13.21 29.19
N TRP A 390 -14.66 12.12 28.42
CA TRP A 390 -15.66 11.87 27.36
C TRP A 390 -17.07 11.69 27.92
N LEU A 391 -17.22 10.88 28.99
CA LEU A 391 -18.52 10.66 29.65
C LEU A 391 -19.09 11.94 30.28
N ARG A 392 -18.25 12.87 30.74
CA ARG A 392 -18.69 14.21 31.18
C ARG A 392 -19.10 15.12 30.02
N ALA A 393 -18.44 15.01 28.86
CA ALA A 393 -18.75 15.83 27.68
C ALA A 393 -20.03 15.41 26.94
N ILE A 394 -20.51 14.18 27.15
CA ILE A 394 -21.68 13.60 26.46
C ILE A 394 -22.98 13.70 27.30
N ARG A 395 -22.89 14.10 28.57
CA ARG A 395 -24.06 14.36 29.41
C ARG A 395 -24.70 15.72 29.05
N PHE A 396 -26.01 15.71 28.77
CA PHE A 396 -26.88 16.89 28.79
C PHE A 396 -27.09 17.37 30.24
#